data_AF-A0A8S9S937-F1
#
_entry.id   AF-A0A8S9S937-F1
#
_cell.length_a   1.000
_cell.length_b   1.000
_cell.length_c   1.000
_cell.angle_alpha   90.00
_cell.angle_beta   90.00
_cell.angle_gamma   90.00
#
_symmetry.space_group_name_H-M   'P 1'
#
loop_
_entity.id
_entity.type
_entity.pdbx_description
1 polymer ?
#
loop_
_entity_poly.entity_id
_entity_poly.type
_entity_poly.pdbx_seq_one_letter_code
_entity_poly.pdbx_strand_id
1 'polypeptide(L)'
;MINIYGEQGWIDEVADVLRELKESGLGPDLCSYNTLIKAYGIGGMVEEAVGLVREMRVSGITPDKVTYTNLVTALRRNDEFLEAIKWSLWMKQMGI
;
A
#
# COMPACT_ATOMS: atom_id res chain seq x y z
N MET A 1 5.34 11.37 -22.10
CA MET A 1 6.52 10.50 -22.22
C MET A 1 7.50 10.65 -21.04
N ILE A 2 7.46 11.74 -20.25
CA ILE A 2 8.26 11.89 -19.01
C ILE A 2 7.69 11.08 -17.84
N ASN A 3 6.36 10.92 -17.73
CA ASN A 3 5.74 10.20 -16.59
C ASN A 3 6.14 8.74 -16.49
N ILE A 4 6.22 8.01 -17.61
CA ILE A 4 6.39 6.55 -17.58
C ILE A 4 7.77 6.15 -17.06
N TYR A 5 8.84 6.88 -17.45
CA TYR A 5 10.19 6.58 -16.97
C TYR A 5 10.43 7.04 -15.53
N GLY A 6 9.79 8.15 -15.11
CA GLY A 6 9.83 8.61 -13.73
C GLY A 6 9.04 7.72 -12.78
N GLU A 7 7.88 7.23 -13.21
CA GLU A 7 7.05 6.27 -12.47
C GLU A 7 7.79 4.92 -12.33
N GLN A 8 8.42 4.42 -13.39
CA GLN A 8 9.15 3.15 -13.34
C GLN A 8 10.36 3.21 -12.39
N GLY A 9 11.19 4.26 -12.47
CA GLY A 9 12.35 4.40 -11.58
C GLY A 9 11.96 4.55 -10.11
N TRP A 10 10.86 5.26 -9.84
CA TRP A 10 10.35 5.43 -8.48
C TRP A 10 9.74 4.15 -7.90
N ILE A 11 9.12 3.32 -8.75
CA ILE A 11 8.62 2.00 -8.36
C ILE A 11 9.76 1.07 -7.93
N ASP A 12 10.85 1.05 -8.72
CA ASP A 12 12.01 0.22 -8.44
C ASP A 12 12.65 0.62 -7.10
N GLU A 13 12.75 1.93 -6.83
CA GLU A 13 13.21 2.46 -5.53
C GLU A 13 12.33 2.02 -4.35
N VAL A 14 11.01 2.05 -4.51
CA VAL A 14 10.06 1.63 -3.46
C VAL A 14 10.18 0.14 -3.17
N ALA A 15 10.36 -0.68 -4.21
CA ALA A 15 10.58 -2.13 -4.07
C ALA A 15 11.92 -2.44 -3.39
N ASP A 16 12.97 -1.69 -3.72
CA ASP A 16 14.29 -1.82 -3.10
C ASP A 16 14.25 -1.46 -1.61
N VAL A 17 13.56 -0.37 -1.23
CA VAL A 17 13.36 0.01 0.18
C VAL A 17 12.65 -1.10 0.96
N LEU A 18 11.64 -1.74 0.38
CA LEU A 18 10.96 -2.88 1.02
C LEU A 18 11.91 -4.07 1.21
N ARG A 19 12.76 -4.37 0.21
CA ARG A 19 13.75 -5.44 0.30
C ARG A 19 14.77 -5.15 1.41
N GLU A 20 15.34 -3.96 1.43
CA GLU A 20 16.33 -3.54 2.45
C GLU A 20 15.75 -3.59 3.87
N LEU A 21 14.50 -3.15 4.05
CA LEU A 21 13.83 -3.24 5.35
C LEU A 21 13.67 -4.69 5.83
N LYS A 22 13.33 -5.61 4.93
CA LYS A 22 13.23 -7.05 5.24
C LYS A 22 14.60 -7.67 5.55
N GLU A 23 15.65 -7.25 4.85
CA GLU A 23 17.02 -7.75 5.05
C GLU A 23 17.70 -7.17 6.29
N SER A 24 17.28 -5.99 6.76
CA SER A 24 17.86 -5.30 7.93
C SER A 24 17.63 -6.02 9.28
N GLY A 25 16.83 -7.10 9.30
CA GLY A 25 16.51 -7.88 10.50
C GLY A 25 15.49 -7.22 11.44
N LEU A 26 15.15 -5.95 11.23
CA LEU A 26 14.09 -5.24 11.97
C LEU A 26 12.71 -5.43 11.32
N GLY A 27 12.66 -5.69 10.01
CA GLY A 27 11.44 -5.82 9.24
C GLY A 27 10.67 -4.49 9.12
N PRO A 28 9.70 -4.39 8.18
CA PRO A 28 8.90 -3.19 8.06
C PRO A 28 7.94 -3.05 9.25
N ASP A 29 7.84 -1.85 9.82
CA ASP A 29 6.87 -1.50 10.85
C ASP A 29 5.58 -0.89 10.27
N LEU A 30 4.61 -0.57 11.13
CA LEU A 30 3.33 0.05 10.70
C LEU A 30 3.54 1.30 9.85
N CYS A 31 4.51 2.16 10.22
CA CYS A 31 4.80 3.40 9.50
C CYS A 31 5.39 3.10 8.11
N SER A 32 6.29 2.14 8.04
CA SER A 32 6.92 1.67 6.80
C SER A 32 5.88 1.13 5.83
N TYR A 33 4.99 0.24 6.29
CA TYR A 33 3.89 -0.28 5.48
C TYR A 33 2.95 0.81 4.99
N ASN A 34 2.54 1.74 5.87
CA ASN A 34 1.67 2.85 5.49
C ASN A 34 2.28 3.72 4.41
N THR A 35 3.60 3.96 4.50
CA THR A 35 4.35 4.74 3.51
C THR A 35 4.43 4.00 2.17
N LEU A 36 4.77 2.71 2.19
CA LEU A 36 4.88 1.90 0.98
C LEU A 36 3.52 1.71 0.28
N ILE A 37 2.43 1.46 1.02
CA ILE A 37 1.07 1.36 0.46
C ILE A 37 0.67 2.65 -0.26
N LYS A 38 0.96 3.81 0.35
CA LYS A 38 0.74 5.11 -0.31
C LYS A 38 1.59 5.25 -1.56
N ALA A 39 2.85 4.81 -1.51
CA ALA A 39 3.77 4.91 -2.61
C ALA A 39 3.31 4.07 -3.82
N TYR A 40 3.05 2.78 -3.59
CA TYR A 40 2.49 1.87 -4.60
C TYR A 40 1.17 2.40 -5.20
N GLY A 41 0.32 3.02 -4.38
CA GLY A 41 -0.90 3.67 -4.87
C GLY A 41 -0.69 4.88 -5.79
N ILE A 42 0.38 5.65 -5.60
CA ILE A 42 0.75 6.75 -6.50
C ILE A 42 1.33 6.20 -7.81
N GLY A 43 2.08 5.09 -7.76
CA GLY A 43 2.69 4.43 -8.91
C GLY A 43 1.75 3.50 -9.70
N GLY A 44 0.48 3.40 -9.30
CA GLY A 44 -0.51 2.55 -9.96
C GLY A 44 -0.41 1.05 -9.68
N MET A 45 0.46 0.68 -8.75
CA MET A 45 0.72 -0.70 -8.32
C MET A 45 -0.25 -1.10 -7.20
N VAL A 46 -1.54 -1.13 -7.56
CA VAL A 46 -2.61 -1.33 -6.60
C VAL A 46 -2.61 -2.75 -6.03
N GLU A 47 -2.25 -3.75 -6.83
CA GLU A 47 -2.19 -5.14 -6.38
C GLU A 47 -1.12 -5.32 -5.30
N GLU A 48 0.02 -4.67 -5.45
CA GLU A 48 1.13 -4.65 -4.49
C GLU A 48 0.71 -3.93 -3.22
N ALA A 49 0.01 -2.79 -3.32
CA ALA A 49 -0.55 -2.10 -2.16
C ALA A 49 -1.53 -2.98 -1.37
N VAL A 50 -2.41 -3.73 -2.05
CA VAL A 50 -3.30 -4.73 -1.42
C VAL A 50 -2.48 -5.87 -0.79
N GLY A 51 -1.43 -6.32 -1.48
CA GLY A 51 -0.50 -7.35 -1.01
C GLY A 51 0.15 -6.97 0.31
N LEU A 52 0.62 -5.74 0.45
CA LEU A 52 1.21 -5.23 1.69
C LEU A 52 0.24 -5.25 2.86
N VAL A 53 -1.04 -4.90 2.66
CA VAL A 53 -2.05 -4.98 3.74
C VAL A 53 -2.27 -6.43 4.19
N ARG A 54 -2.19 -7.39 3.27
CA ARG A 54 -2.24 -8.83 3.61
C ARG A 54 -0.97 -9.25 4.36
N GLU A 55 0.20 -8.81 3.90
CA GLU A 55 1.49 -9.10 4.53
C GLU A 55 1.54 -8.59 5.98
N MET A 56 1.07 -7.37 6.24
CA MET A 56 0.96 -6.81 7.60
C MET A 56 0.21 -7.76 8.53
N ARG A 57 -0.97 -8.24 8.10
CA ARG A 57 -1.81 -9.14 8.90
C ARG A 57 -1.11 -10.48 9.18
N VAL A 58 -0.44 -11.05 8.18
CA VAL A 58 0.32 -12.31 8.34
C VAL A 58 1.52 -12.12 9.26
N SER A 59 2.13 -10.93 9.22
CA SER A 59 3.29 -10.56 10.06
C SER A 59 2.89 -10.13 11.48
N GLY A 60 1.61 -10.22 11.85
CA GLY A 60 1.12 -9.81 13.17
C GLY A 60 1.04 -8.29 13.40
N ILE A 61 1.21 -7.49 12.35
CA ILE A 61 1.07 -6.03 12.39
C ILE A 61 -0.37 -5.69 12.03
N THR A 62 -1.11 -5.14 12.99
CA THR A 62 -2.51 -4.76 12.78
C THR A 62 -2.59 -3.52 11.88
N PRO A 63 -3.21 -3.61 10.68
CA PRO A 63 -3.47 -2.44 9.87
C PRO A 63 -4.42 -1.47 10.58
N ASP A 64 -4.10 -0.18 10.51
CA ASP A 64 -4.85 0.88 11.17
C ASP A 64 -5.72 1.68 10.19
N LYS A 65 -6.40 2.71 10.71
CA LYS A 65 -7.23 3.61 9.89
C LYS A 65 -6.45 4.27 8.76
N VAL A 66 -5.19 4.65 9.01
CA VAL A 66 -4.32 5.27 8.00
C VAL A 66 -4.03 4.27 6.90
N THR A 67 -3.76 3.01 7.25
CA THR A 67 -3.50 1.92 6.29
C THR A 67 -4.63 1.77 5.29
N TYR A 68 -5.87 1.61 5.76
CA TYR A 68 -7.01 1.41 4.88
C TYR A 68 -7.40 2.69 4.13
N THR A 69 -7.20 3.87 4.74
CA THR A 69 -7.42 5.15 4.04
C THR A 69 -6.46 5.30 2.85
N ASN A 70 -5.17 4.95 3.04
CA ASN A 70 -4.19 4.95 1.96
C ASN A 70 -4.58 3.94 0.87
N LEU A 71 -5.02 2.74 1.24
CA LEU A 71 -5.46 1.71 0.29
C LEU A 71 -6.68 2.16 -0.53
N VAL A 72 -7.73 2.69 0.12
CA VAL A 72 -8.92 3.18 -0.58
C VAL A 72 -8.57 4.34 -1.52
N THR A 73 -7.67 5.22 -1.09
CA THR A 73 -7.17 6.33 -1.93
C THR A 73 -6.40 5.81 -3.13
N ALA A 74 -5.54 4.80 -2.94
CA ALA A 74 -4.80 4.13 -4.02
C ALA A 74 -5.76 3.50 -5.05
N LEU A 75 -6.76 2.75 -4.58
CA LEU A 75 -7.76 2.12 -5.44
C LEU A 75 -8.56 3.15 -6.26
N ARG A 76 -9.01 4.25 -5.62
CA ARG A 76 -9.75 5.32 -6.31
C ARG A 76 -8.93 6.06 -7.35
N ARG A 77 -7.62 6.20 -7.14
CA ARG A 77 -6.71 6.90 -8.05
C ARG A 77 -6.42 6.12 -9.32
N ASN A 78 -6.57 4.80 -9.28
CA ASN A 78 -6.21 3.88 -10.36
C ASN A 78 -7.45 3.20 -10.95
N ASP A 79 -8.61 3.87 -10.85
CA ASP A 79 -9.89 3.44 -11.40
C ASP A 79 -10.44 2.08 -10.89
N GLU A 80 -9.90 1.56 -9.80
CA GLU A 80 -10.37 0.35 -9.10
C GLU A 80 -11.55 0.65 -8.16
N PHE A 81 -12.58 1.32 -8.68
CA PHE A 81 -13.68 1.86 -7.88
C PHE A 81 -14.50 0.81 -7.14
N LEU A 82 -14.71 -0.37 -7.73
CA LEU A 82 -15.48 -1.44 -7.09
C LEU A 82 -14.77 -1.95 -5.85
N GLU A 83 -13.46 -2.16 -5.92
CA GLU A 83 -12.66 -2.56 -4.77
C GLU A 83 -12.57 -1.44 -3.74
N ALA A 84 -12.38 -0.18 -4.17
CA ALA A 84 -12.42 0.96 -3.25
C ALA A 84 -13.72 1.03 -2.45
N ILE A 85 -14.87 0.80 -3.11
CA ILE A 85 -16.18 0.78 -2.46
C ILE A 85 -16.27 -0.39 -1.47
N LYS A 86 -15.87 -1.60 -1.86
CA LYS A 86 -15.86 -2.77 -0.96
C LYS A 86 -15.05 -2.50 0.31
N TRP A 87 -13.84 -1.97 0.17
CA TRP A 87 -12.98 -1.62 1.29
C TRP A 87 -13.61 -0.53 2.17
N SER A 88 -14.18 0.53 1.58
CA SER A 88 -14.81 1.62 2.33
C SER A 88 -16.04 1.16 3.12
N LEU A 89 -16.85 0.25 2.56
CA LEU A 89 -18.00 -0.34 3.24
C LEU A 89 -17.56 -1.24 4.39
N TRP A 90 -16.54 -2.06 4.15
CA TRP A 90 -15.97 -2.92 5.17
C TRP A 90 -15.41 -2.11 6.36
N MET A 91 -14.67 -1.02 6.10
CA MET A 91 -14.17 -0.12 7.15
C MET A 91 -15.32 0.43 8.02
N LYS A 92 -16.38 0.92 7.38
CA LYS A 92 -17.55 1.48 8.07
C LYS A 92 -18.25 0.45 8.95
N GLN A 93 -18.39 -0.79 8.46
CA GLN A 93 -19.02 -1.89 9.21
C GLN A 93 -18.18 -2.31 10.43
N MET A 94 -16.86 -2.22 10.33
CA MET A 94 -15.92 -2.60 11.39
C MET A 94 -15.61 -1.46 12.38
N GLY A 95 -16.14 -0.25 12.15
CA GLY A 95 -15.94 0.90 13.03
C GLY A 95 -14.54 1.54 12.93
N ILE A 96 -13.86 1.38 11.80
CA ILE A 96 -12.53 1.98 11.51
C ILE A 96 -12.70 3.36 10.86
#